data_AF-A0A2V8DEV4-F1
#
_entry.id   AF-A0A2V8DEV4-F1
#
_cell.length_a   1.000
_cell.length_b   1.000
_cell.length_c   1.000
_cell.angle_alpha   90.00
_cell.angle_beta   90.00
_cell.angle_gamma   90.00
#
_symmetry.space_group_name_H-M   'P 1'
#
loop_
_entity.id
_entity.type
_entity.pdbx_description
1 polymer ?
#
loop_
_entity_poly.entity_id
_entity_poly.type
_entity_poly.pdbx_seq_one_letter_code
_entity_poly.pdbx_strand_id
1 'polypeptide(L)'
;MLTRILAVATALLAALVVHQYNRIGNLRLQIAAAEASAGLQARALVADSMEGQGAEMQRAMAWLNDFYKSPEGLQRSEGLWIRDHPDFEGISVWVFDVYLRHRLKGEPEEQARQTVMDAIKQSDEWRAKHSGAR
;
A
#
# COMPACT_ATOMS: atom_id res chain seq x y z
N MET A 1 51.16 30.97 33.38
CA MET A 1 50.68 29.58 33.24
C MET A 1 49.21 29.52 32.81
N LEU A 2 48.32 30.31 33.41
CA LEU A 2 46.89 30.36 33.09
C LEU A 2 46.57 30.56 31.59
N THR A 3 47.26 31.48 30.91
CA THR A 3 47.05 31.77 29.48
C THR A 3 47.36 30.59 28.56
N ARG A 4 48.38 29.78 28.89
CA ARG A 4 48.73 28.57 28.12
C ARG A 4 47.68 27.47 28.31
N ILE A 5 47.18 27.31 29.53
CA ILE A 5 46.11 26.35 29.84
C ILE A 5 44.82 26.73 29.09
N LEU A 6 44.49 28.03 29.08
CA LEU A 6 43.30 28.54 28.37
C LEU A 6 43.41 28.28 26.86
N ALA A 7 44.56 28.58 26.26
CA ALA A 7 44.79 28.35 24.82
C ALA A 7 44.66 26.87 24.43
N VAL A 8 45.20 25.96 25.25
CA VAL A 8 45.09 24.51 25.02
C VAL A 8 43.63 24.05 25.16
N ALA A 9 42.92 24.52 26.19
CA ALA A 9 41.50 24.18 26.37
C ALA A 9 40.63 24.64 25.18
N THR A 10 40.85 25.87 24.68
CA THR A 10 40.14 26.38 23.50
C THR A 10 40.45 25.56 22.25
N ALA A 11 41.72 25.18 22.03
CA ALA A 11 42.10 24.36 20.88
C ALA A 11 41.44 22.97 20.92
N LEU A 12 41.39 22.33 22.10
CA LEU A 12 40.73 21.04 22.28
C LEU A 12 39.22 21.12 22.06
N LEU A 13 38.56 22.17 22.57
CA LEU A 13 37.14 22.40 22.34
C LEU A 13 36.83 22.64 20.87
N ALA A 14 37.65 23.43 20.17
CA ALA A 14 37.50 23.67 18.73
C ALA A 14 37.65 22.36 17.94
N ALA A 15 38.66 21.55 18.24
CA ALA A 15 38.86 20.24 17.63
C ALA A 15 37.68 19.29 17.88
N LEU A 16 37.12 19.29 19.11
CA LEU A 16 35.95 18.50 19.46
C LEU A 16 34.70 18.95 18.68
N VAL A 17 34.48 20.26 18.54
CA VAL A 17 33.34 20.81 17.77
C VAL A 17 33.45 20.42 16.30
N VAL A 18 34.64 20.54 15.69
CA VAL A 18 34.87 20.13 14.30
C VAL A 18 34.64 18.62 14.13
N HIS A 19 35.12 17.80 15.08
CA HIS A 19 34.89 16.36 15.06
C HIS A 19 33.40 16.02 15.16
N GLN A 20 32.67 16.67 16.07
CA GLN A 20 31.22 16.47 16.22
C GLN A 20 30.44 16.93 14.98
N TYR A 21 30.79 18.07 14.40
CA TYR A 21 30.16 18.57 13.18
C TYR A 21 30.30 17.58 12.02
N ASN A 22 31.51 17.08 11.80
CA ASN A 22 31.78 16.07 10.77
C ASN A 22 31.04 14.76 11.04
N ARG A 23 31.00 14.32 12.31
CA ARG A 23 30.27 13.11 12.71
C ARG A 23 28.77 13.26 12.45
N ILE A 24 28.17 14.40 12.77
CA ILE A 24 26.75 14.68 12.50
C ILE A 24 26.48 14.72 11.00
N GLY A 25 27.36 15.34 10.21
CA GLY A 25 27.27 15.34 8.75
C GLY A 25 27.27 13.91 8.19
N ASN A 26 28.22 13.08 8.60
CA ASN A 26 28.31 11.68 8.17
C ASN A 26 27.09 10.86 8.60
N LEU A 27 26.61 11.03 9.83
CA LEU A 27 25.41 10.34 10.32
C LEU A 27 24.17 10.71 9.50
N ARG A 28 23.99 11.99 9.16
CA ARG A 28 22.88 12.44 8.30
C ARG A 28 22.93 11.82 6.91
N LEU A 29 24.12 11.72 6.32
CA LEU A 29 24.31 11.07 5.02
C LEU A 29 23.99 9.56 5.10
N GLN A 30 24.41 8.88 6.18
CA GLN A 30 24.10 7.47 6.39
C GLN A 30 22.60 7.22 6.56
N ILE A 31 21.90 8.07 7.31
CA ILE A 31 20.44 7.97 7.49
C ILE A 31 19.74 8.14 6.13
N ALA A 32 20.08 9.18 5.37
CA ALA A 32 19.48 9.40 4.05
C ALA A 32 19.72 8.23 3.09
N ALA A 33 20.93 7.65 3.10
CA ALA A 33 21.25 6.48 2.30
C ALA A 33 20.49 5.22 2.78
N ALA A 34 20.34 5.04 4.09
CA ALA A 34 19.61 3.92 4.68
C ALA A 34 18.10 4.01 4.40
N GLU A 35 17.50 5.20 4.45
CA GLU A 35 16.10 5.41 4.08
C GLU A 35 15.85 5.10 2.60
N ALA A 36 16.75 5.56 1.72
CA ALA A 36 16.66 5.27 0.29
C ALA A 36 16.78 3.76 0.01
N SER A 37 17.72 3.06 0.66
CA SER A 37 17.89 1.62 0.48
C SER A 37 16.72 0.82 1.08
N ALA A 38 16.22 1.22 2.25
CA ALA A 38 15.05 0.60 2.87
C ALA A 38 13.81 0.74 1.98
N GLY A 39 13.59 1.90 1.35
CA GLY A 39 12.49 2.10 0.41
C GLY A 39 12.59 1.20 -0.83
N LEU A 40 13.79 1.02 -1.38
CA LEU A 40 14.01 0.11 -2.50
C LEU A 40 13.82 -1.36 -2.10
N GLN A 41 14.34 -1.76 -0.94
CA GLN A 41 14.16 -3.12 -0.41
C GLN A 41 12.69 -3.43 -0.12
N ALA A 42 11.95 -2.50 0.48
CA ALA A 42 10.52 -2.67 0.71
C ALA A 42 9.75 -2.89 -0.59
N ARG A 43 10.07 -2.13 -1.65
CA ARG A 43 9.44 -2.33 -2.98
C ARG A 43 9.81 -3.67 -3.60
N ALA A 44 11.06 -4.11 -3.47
CA ALA A 44 11.50 -5.41 -3.95
C ALA A 44 10.75 -6.55 -3.24
N LEU A 45 10.63 -6.49 -1.92
CA LEU A 45 9.84 -7.47 -1.15
C LEU A 45 8.37 -7.51 -1.57
N VAL A 46 7.76 -6.35 -1.84
CA VAL A 46 6.40 -6.31 -2.37
C VAL A 46 6.34 -6.93 -3.76
N ALA A 47 7.27 -6.60 -4.66
CA ALA A 47 7.32 -7.19 -6.00
C ALA A 47 7.49 -8.72 -5.96
N ASP A 48 8.37 -9.23 -5.10
CA ASP A 48 8.57 -10.66 -4.88
C ASP A 48 7.29 -11.31 -4.32
N SER A 49 6.58 -10.63 -3.43
CA SER A 49 5.28 -11.12 -2.92
C SER A 49 4.18 -11.18 -3.99
N MET A 50 4.33 -10.41 -5.07
CA MET A 50 3.43 -10.41 -6.23
C MET A 50 3.77 -11.50 -7.25
N GLU A 51 4.95 -12.11 -7.18
CA GLU A 51 5.33 -13.21 -8.06
C GLU A 51 4.36 -14.39 -7.87
N GLY A 52 3.81 -14.90 -8.97
CA GLY A 52 2.83 -16.00 -8.95
C GLY A 52 1.40 -15.61 -8.52
N GLN A 53 1.12 -14.35 -8.19
CA GLN A 53 -0.23 -13.90 -7.76
C GLN A 53 -1.27 -13.86 -8.90
N GLY A 54 -0.86 -14.04 -10.16
CA GLY A 54 -1.77 -13.98 -11.31
C GLY A 54 -2.97 -14.93 -11.19
N ALA A 55 -2.74 -16.15 -10.69
CA ALA A 55 -3.82 -17.12 -10.47
C ALA A 55 -4.80 -16.68 -9.37
N GLU A 56 -4.32 -16.00 -8.33
CA GLU A 56 -5.18 -15.44 -7.29
C GLU A 56 -6.02 -14.28 -7.82
N MET A 57 -5.40 -13.36 -8.55
CA MET A 57 -6.12 -12.23 -9.16
C MET A 57 -7.19 -12.70 -10.14
N GLN A 58 -6.89 -13.74 -10.94
CA GLN A 58 -7.87 -14.35 -11.83
C GLN A 58 -9.07 -14.93 -11.06
N ARG A 59 -8.83 -15.65 -9.95
CA ARG A 59 -9.92 -16.17 -9.10
C ARG A 59 -10.73 -15.04 -8.46
N ALA A 60 -10.08 -13.97 -8.01
CA ALA A 60 -10.74 -12.81 -7.44
C ALA A 60 -11.62 -12.09 -8.48
N MET A 61 -11.14 -11.91 -9.71
CA MET A 61 -11.94 -11.33 -10.80
C MET A 61 -13.13 -12.22 -11.20
N ALA A 62 -12.93 -13.54 -11.28
CA ALA A 62 -14.02 -14.47 -11.57
C ALA A 62 -15.11 -14.44 -10.47
N TRP A 63 -14.69 -14.48 -9.20
CA TRP A 63 -15.58 -14.34 -8.07
C TRP A 63 -16.34 -13.00 -8.07
N LEU A 64 -15.66 -11.90 -8.35
CA LEU A 64 -16.29 -10.57 -8.39
C LEU A 64 -17.32 -10.49 -9.53
N ASN A 65 -17.02 -11.07 -10.70
CA ASN A 65 -17.97 -11.20 -11.79
C ASN A 65 -19.24 -11.95 -11.37
N ASP A 66 -19.08 -13.07 -10.66
CA ASP A 66 -20.22 -13.88 -10.22
C ASP A 66 -21.03 -13.15 -9.14
N PHE A 67 -20.34 -12.45 -8.22
CA PHE A 67 -21.00 -11.60 -7.23
C PHE A 67 -21.81 -10.48 -7.90
N TYR A 68 -21.27 -9.82 -8.93
CA TYR A 68 -21.99 -8.76 -9.66
C TYR A 68 -23.27 -9.26 -10.33
N LYS A 69 -23.32 -10.53 -10.72
CA LYS A 69 -24.50 -11.17 -11.33
C LYS A 69 -25.52 -11.62 -10.29
N SER A 70 -25.13 -11.78 -9.03
CA SER A 70 -25.96 -12.36 -7.99
C SER A 70 -27.06 -11.39 -7.49
N PRO A 71 -28.12 -11.91 -6.83
CA PRO A 71 -29.13 -11.09 -6.16
C PRO A 71 -28.57 -10.17 -5.08
N GLU A 72 -27.44 -10.55 -4.48
CA GLU A 72 -26.81 -9.86 -3.36
C GLU A 72 -25.81 -8.79 -3.82
N GLY A 73 -25.31 -8.90 -5.06
CA GLY A 73 -24.38 -7.95 -5.67
C GLY A 73 -25.09 -6.87 -6.46
N LEU A 74 -24.71 -6.60 -7.70
CA LEU A 74 -25.25 -5.50 -8.51
C LEU A 74 -26.34 -5.94 -9.49
N GLN A 75 -26.65 -7.24 -9.55
CA GLN A 75 -27.63 -7.83 -10.46
C GLN A 75 -27.42 -7.39 -11.92
N ARG A 76 -26.15 -7.28 -12.34
CA ARG A 76 -25.78 -6.97 -13.72
C ARG A 76 -25.75 -8.28 -14.50
N SER A 77 -26.51 -8.39 -15.59
CA SER A 77 -26.57 -9.63 -16.39
C SER A 77 -25.18 -10.06 -16.91
N GLU A 78 -24.35 -9.09 -17.28
CA GLU A 78 -23.00 -9.31 -17.81
C GLU A 78 -21.89 -9.23 -16.74
N GLY A 79 -22.24 -9.05 -15.46
CA GLY A 79 -21.26 -8.98 -14.37
C GLY A 79 -20.28 -7.82 -14.52
N LEU A 80 -18.99 -8.14 -14.69
CA LEU A 80 -17.90 -7.17 -14.87
C LEU A 80 -17.77 -6.66 -16.32
N TRP A 81 -18.80 -6.78 -17.15
CA TRP A 81 -18.84 -6.19 -18.49
C TRP A 81 -19.85 -5.05 -18.54
N ILE A 82 -19.45 -3.91 -19.09
CA ILE A 82 -20.30 -2.73 -19.31
C ILE A 82 -20.09 -2.26 -20.74
N ARG A 83 -21.18 -2.09 -21.51
CA ARG A 83 -21.15 -1.49 -22.86
C ARG A 83 -20.00 -2.03 -23.75
N ASP A 84 -19.94 -3.36 -23.87
CA ASP A 84 -18.97 -4.08 -24.70
C ASP A 84 -17.49 -3.99 -24.26
N HIS A 85 -17.21 -3.53 -23.04
CA HIS A 85 -15.86 -3.57 -22.47
C HIS A 85 -15.84 -4.06 -21.00
N PRO A 86 -14.69 -4.51 -20.48
CA PRO A 86 -14.55 -4.79 -19.05
C PRO A 86 -14.82 -3.55 -18.20
N ASP A 87 -15.43 -3.74 -17.04
CA ASP A 87 -15.58 -2.73 -16.00
C ASP A 87 -14.20 -2.46 -15.35
N PHE A 88 -13.35 -1.71 -16.04
CA PHE A 88 -12.00 -1.40 -15.58
C PHE A 88 -12.01 -0.63 -14.25
N GLU A 89 -13.03 0.21 -14.03
CA GLU A 89 -13.21 0.95 -12.79
C GLU A 89 -13.50 -0.01 -11.63
N GLY A 90 -14.52 -0.86 -11.78
CA GLY A 90 -14.85 -1.88 -10.78
C GLY A 90 -13.68 -2.83 -10.51
N ILE A 91 -12.97 -3.26 -11.54
CA ILE A 91 -11.77 -4.10 -11.38
C ILE A 91 -10.68 -3.36 -10.60
N SER A 92 -10.36 -2.11 -10.96
CA SER A 92 -9.33 -1.33 -10.26
C SER A 92 -9.64 -1.14 -8.78
N VAL A 93 -10.87 -0.75 -8.46
CA VAL A 93 -11.26 -0.42 -7.09
C VAL A 93 -11.38 -1.69 -6.25
N TRP A 94 -12.15 -2.68 -6.72
CA TRP A 94 -12.48 -3.82 -5.87
C TRP A 94 -11.38 -4.86 -5.82
N VAL A 95 -10.68 -5.11 -6.93
CA VAL A 95 -9.62 -6.13 -6.98
C VAL A 95 -8.29 -5.56 -6.51
N PHE A 96 -7.86 -4.41 -7.02
CA PHE A 96 -6.52 -3.89 -6.72
C PHE A 96 -6.50 -3.02 -5.46
N ASP A 97 -7.45 -2.10 -5.29
CA ASP A 97 -7.41 -1.19 -4.15
C ASP A 97 -7.91 -1.81 -2.85
N VAL A 98 -8.92 -2.69 -2.92
CA VAL A 98 -9.52 -3.35 -1.75
C VAL A 98 -9.01 -4.78 -1.57
N TYR A 99 -9.34 -5.71 -2.46
CA TYR A 99 -9.00 -7.13 -2.26
C TYR A 99 -7.49 -7.36 -2.10
N LEU A 100 -6.69 -6.93 -3.08
CA LEU A 100 -5.23 -7.14 -3.07
C LEU A 100 -4.57 -6.47 -1.87
N ARG A 101 -5.03 -5.27 -1.47
CA ARG A 101 -4.52 -4.60 -0.26
C ARG A 101 -4.68 -5.45 0.99
N HIS A 102 -5.83 -6.09 1.17
CA HIS A 102 -6.08 -6.99 2.31
C HIS A 102 -5.23 -8.26 2.22
N ARG A 103 -5.07 -8.81 1.01
CA ARG A 103 -4.20 -9.97 0.77
C ARG A 103 -2.73 -9.68 1.05
N LEU A 104 -2.22 -8.51 0.68
CA LEU A 104 -0.86 -8.06 0.99
C LEU A 104 -0.62 -7.84 2.49
N LYS A 105 -1.68 -7.62 3.28
CA LYS A 105 -1.60 -7.58 4.75
C LYS A 105 -1.57 -8.98 5.39
N GLY A 106 -1.71 -10.04 4.60
CA GLY A 106 -1.75 -11.42 5.07
C GLY A 106 -3.14 -11.91 5.49
N GLU A 107 -4.21 -11.16 5.18
CA GLU A 107 -5.59 -11.57 5.50
C GLU A 107 -6.04 -12.71 4.58
N PRO A 108 -6.83 -13.69 5.07
CA PRO A 108 -7.30 -14.80 4.25
C PRO A 108 -8.24 -14.34 3.11
N GLU A 109 -8.29 -15.11 2.02
CA GLU A 109 -9.08 -14.81 0.82
C GLU A 109 -10.55 -14.49 1.13
N GLU A 110 -11.20 -15.27 1.99
CA GLU A 110 -12.61 -15.04 2.37
C GLU A 110 -12.82 -13.72 3.12
N GLN A 111 -11.86 -13.31 3.95
CA GLN A 111 -11.96 -12.03 4.65
C GLN A 111 -11.78 -10.84 3.70
N ALA A 112 -10.87 -10.96 2.73
CA ALA A 112 -10.69 -9.96 1.69
C ALA A 112 -11.95 -9.84 0.81
N ARG A 113 -12.56 -10.98 0.42
CA ARG A 113 -13.83 -11.02 -0.31
C ARG A 113 -14.98 -10.37 0.48
N GLN A 114 -15.12 -10.70 1.76
CA GLN A 114 -16.13 -10.11 2.62
C GLN A 114 -15.98 -8.58 2.69
N THR A 115 -14.75 -8.09 2.83
CA THR A 115 -14.46 -6.64 2.84
C THR A 115 -14.91 -5.97 1.54
N VAL A 116 -14.65 -6.60 0.38
CA VAL A 116 -15.12 -6.10 -0.92
C VAL A 116 -16.64 -6.08 -0.99
N MET A 117 -17.32 -7.14 -0.56
CA MET A 117 -18.78 -7.22 -0.56
C MET A 117 -19.40 -6.11 0.31
N ASP A 118 -18.86 -5.90 1.51
CA ASP A 118 -19.35 -4.88 2.43
C ASP A 118 -19.15 -3.47 1.87
N ALA A 119 -17.99 -3.21 1.24
CA ALA A 119 -17.72 -1.92 0.59
C ALA A 119 -18.66 -1.68 -0.61
N ILE A 120 -18.91 -2.68 -1.44
CA ILE A 120 -19.85 -2.58 -2.57
C ILE A 120 -21.27 -2.28 -2.06
N LYS A 121 -21.73 -2.96 -1.02
CA LYS A 121 -23.07 -2.74 -0.44
C LYS A 121 -23.27 -1.33 0.13
N GLN A 122 -22.19 -0.63 0.46
CA GLN A 122 -22.22 0.77 0.90
C GLN A 122 -22.21 1.77 -0.26
N SER A 123 -21.83 1.34 -1.48
CA SER A 123 -21.76 2.20 -2.66
C SER A 123 -23.13 2.78 -3.06
N ASP A 124 -23.11 3.94 -3.71
CA ASP A 124 -24.32 4.55 -4.26
C ASP A 124 -24.95 3.67 -5.35
N GLU A 125 -24.14 2.97 -6.14
CA GLU A 125 -24.63 2.09 -7.20
C GLU A 125 -25.45 0.93 -6.63
N TRP A 126 -24.92 0.24 -5.63
CA TRP A 126 -25.65 -0.85 -4.98
C TRP A 126 -26.94 -0.34 -4.35
N ARG A 127 -26.87 0.82 -3.66
CA ARG A 127 -28.06 1.46 -3.06
C ARG A 127 -29.11 1.82 -4.09
N ALA A 128 -28.73 2.42 -5.22
CA ALA A 128 -29.65 2.75 -6.30
C ALA A 128 -30.34 1.51 -6.90
N LYS A 129 -29.60 0.41 -7.00
CA LYS A 129 -30.13 -0.87 -7.49
C LYS A 129 -31.11 -1.53 -6.50
N HIS A 130 -30.85 -1.42 -5.20
CA HIS A 130 -31.63 -2.10 -4.15
C HIS A 130 -32.68 -1.21 -3.48
N SER A 131 -32.67 0.11 -3.71
CA SER A 131 -33.66 1.04 -3.16
C SER A 131 -35.07 0.88 -3.73
N GLY A 132 -35.22 0.17 -4.87
CA GLY A 132 -36.51 -0.14 -5.49
C GLY A 132 -37.22 -1.38 -4.94
N ALA A 133 -36.65 -2.07 -3.93
CA ALA A 133 -37.21 -3.28 -3.34
C ALA A 133 -38.00 -3.04 -2.03
N ARG A 134 -38.59 -1.85 -1.86
CA ARG A 134 -39.48 -1.53 -0.74
C ARG A 134 -40.93 -1.54 -1.16
#